data_AF-D4RZI3-F1
#
_entry.id   AF-D4RZI3-F1
#
_cell.length_a   1.000
_cell.length_b   1.000
_cell.length_c   1.000
_cell.angle_alpha   90.00
_cell.angle_beta   90.00
_cell.angle_gamma   90.00
#
_symmetry.space_group_name_H-M   'P 1'
#
loop_
_entity.id
_entity.type
_entity.pdbx_description
1 polymer ?
#
loop_
_entity_poly.entity_id
_entity_poly.type
_entity_poly.pdbx_seq_one_letter_code
_entity_poly.pdbx_strand_id
1 'polypeptide(L)'
;MSVTIKTPGEIELMREAGRILALVHEELGKIIEPGISTYEIDKEGERLIRSFSCIPSFLNYNGYPASICVSVNEEVVHGIPSRKRILKEGDIVSLDAGVIYKGYHSDAARTYGVGKISKEAELLIENTKKSFLPV
;
A
#
# COMPACT_ATOMS: atom_id res chain seq x y z
N MET A 1 -8.62 -9.99 -24.75
CA MET A 1 -8.66 -10.35 -23.32
C MET A 1 -10.12 -10.29 -22.89
N SER A 2 -10.67 -11.34 -22.30
CA SER A 2 -12.06 -11.36 -21.83
C SER A 2 -12.12 -11.00 -20.35
N VAL A 3 -13.20 -10.33 -19.92
CA VAL A 3 -13.48 -10.10 -18.49
C VAL A 3 -14.08 -11.39 -17.91
N THR A 4 -13.46 -11.94 -16.88
CA THR A 4 -13.96 -13.16 -16.21
C THR A 4 -15.13 -12.82 -15.29
N ILE A 5 -16.26 -13.51 -15.47
CA ILE A 5 -17.38 -13.43 -14.52
C ILE A 5 -17.06 -14.35 -13.34
N LYS A 6 -17.00 -13.76 -12.14
CA LYS A 6 -16.66 -14.47 -10.91
C LYS A 6 -17.85 -15.24 -10.35
N THR A 7 -17.61 -16.46 -9.87
CA THR A 7 -18.64 -17.20 -9.12
C THR A 7 -18.85 -16.59 -7.73
N PRO A 8 -19.98 -16.86 -7.05
CA PRO A 8 -20.21 -16.38 -5.68
C PRO A 8 -19.07 -16.74 -4.72
N GLY A 9 -18.51 -17.95 -4.81
CA GLY A 9 -17.39 -18.37 -3.96
C GLY A 9 -16.10 -17.60 -4.23
N GLU A 10 -15.82 -17.26 -5.50
CA GLU A 10 -14.67 -16.40 -5.83
C GLU A 10 -14.85 -14.97 -5.29
N ILE A 11 -16.09 -14.45 -5.33
CA ILE A 11 -16.41 -13.13 -4.79
C ILE A 11 -16.18 -13.11 -3.28
N GLU A 12 -16.54 -14.17 -2.54
CA GLU A 12 -16.23 -14.27 -1.10
C GLU A 12 -14.73 -14.25 -0.83
N LEU A 13 -13.93 -14.97 -1.64
CA LEU A 13 -12.47 -14.97 -1.51
C LEU A 13 -11.86 -13.58 -1.80
N MET A 14 -12.37 -12.89 -2.82
CA MET A 14 -11.96 -11.52 -3.15
C MET A 14 -12.34 -10.54 -2.03
N ARG A 15 -13.54 -10.68 -1.45
CA ARG A 15 -13.99 -9.84 -0.33
C ARG A 15 -13.10 -10.00 0.88
N GLU A 16 -12.75 -11.24 1.23
CA GLU A 16 -11.87 -11.51 2.35
C GLU A 16 -10.44 -11.01 2.10
N ALA A 17 -9.91 -11.19 0.88
CA ALA A 17 -8.62 -10.62 0.49
C ALA A 17 -8.59 -9.08 0.65
N GLY A 18 -9.66 -8.41 0.21
CA GLY A 18 -9.82 -6.96 0.36
C GLY A 18 -9.94 -6.51 1.81
N ARG A 19 -10.67 -7.26 2.65
CA ARG A 19 -10.77 -6.99 4.10
C ARG A 19 -9.41 -7.10 4.78
N ILE A 20 -8.63 -8.14 4.45
CA ILE A 20 -7.26 -8.32 4.97
C ILE A 20 -6.37 -7.16 4.55
N LEU A 21 -6.38 -6.80 3.25
CA LEU A 21 -5.56 -5.71 2.75
C LEU A 21 -5.92 -4.35 3.40
N ALA A 22 -7.19 -4.11 3.69
CA ALA A 22 -7.62 -2.93 4.43
C ALA A 22 -7.00 -2.86 5.83
N LEU A 23 -6.94 -3.99 6.56
CA LEU A 23 -6.27 -4.06 7.87
C LEU A 23 -4.76 -3.84 7.76
N VAL A 24 -4.11 -4.39 6.73
CA VAL A 24 -2.67 -4.15 6.47
C VAL A 24 -2.40 -2.66 6.29
N HIS A 25 -3.22 -1.96 5.49
CA HIS A 25 -3.10 -0.51 5.28
C HIS A 25 -3.38 0.32 6.55
N GLU A 26 -4.31 -0.13 7.38
CA GLU A 26 -4.59 0.52 8.67
C GLU A 26 -3.36 0.47 9.60
N GLU A 27 -2.74 -0.69 9.74
CA GLU A 27 -1.55 -0.86 10.56
C GLU A 27 -0.32 -0.15 9.97
N LEU A 28 -0.11 -0.23 8.65
CA LEU A 28 0.97 0.49 7.98
C LEU A 28 0.84 2.01 8.15
N GLY A 29 -0.37 2.55 8.13
CA GLY A 29 -0.59 3.98 8.35
C GLY A 29 -0.15 4.46 9.74
N LYS A 30 -0.14 3.58 10.75
CA LYS A 30 0.22 3.94 12.13
C LYS A 30 1.73 4.13 12.34
N ILE A 31 2.56 3.59 11.45
CA ILE A 31 4.03 3.67 11.56
C ILE A 31 4.64 4.80 10.72
N ILE A 32 3.82 5.58 10.01
CA ILE A 32 4.32 6.67 9.15
C ILE A 32 4.65 7.88 10.01
N GLU A 33 5.95 8.07 10.25
CA GLU A 33 6.50 9.18 11.03
C GLU A 33 7.86 9.65 10.47
N PRO A 34 8.29 10.89 10.75
CA PRO A 34 9.63 11.34 10.38
C PRO A 34 10.71 10.42 10.98
N GLY A 35 11.70 10.05 10.17
CA GLY A 35 12.85 9.24 10.61
C GLY A 35 12.75 7.75 10.27
N ILE A 36 11.57 7.22 9.94
CA ILE A 36 11.45 5.84 9.45
C ILE A 36 12.01 5.70 8.03
N SER A 37 12.73 4.61 7.75
CA SER A 37 13.18 4.30 6.39
C SER A 37 12.09 3.60 5.58
N THR A 38 12.06 3.78 4.27
CA THR A 38 11.11 3.05 3.41
C THR A 38 11.34 1.54 3.44
N TYR A 39 12.56 1.10 3.76
CA TYR A 39 12.86 -0.31 4.04
C TYR A 39 12.16 -0.85 5.29
N GLU A 40 12.09 -0.08 6.37
CA GLU A 40 11.37 -0.50 7.59
C GLU A 40 9.86 -0.62 7.33
N ILE A 41 9.31 0.31 6.54
CA ILE A 41 7.91 0.24 6.09
C ILE A 41 7.66 -1.04 5.27
N ASP A 42 8.55 -1.40 4.35
CA ASP A 42 8.44 -2.66 3.59
C ASP A 42 8.53 -3.91 4.48
N LYS A 43 9.47 -3.93 5.43
CA LYS A 43 9.60 -5.06 6.37
C LYS A 43 8.34 -5.23 7.21
N GLU A 44 7.75 -4.14 7.66
CA GLU A 44 6.49 -4.19 8.39
C GLU A 44 5.32 -4.63 7.50
N GLY A 45 5.26 -4.13 6.26
CA GLY A 45 4.28 -4.58 5.26
C GLY A 45 4.36 -6.08 5.01
N GLU A 46 5.57 -6.62 4.80
CA GLU A 46 5.79 -8.07 4.64
C GLU A 46 5.32 -8.84 5.88
N ARG A 47 5.70 -8.39 7.07
CA ARG A 47 5.33 -9.02 8.35
C ARG A 47 3.81 -9.06 8.52
N LEU A 48 3.13 -7.95 8.29
CA LEU A 48 1.67 -7.83 8.41
C LEU A 48 0.97 -8.75 7.42
N ILE A 49 1.34 -8.70 6.14
CA ILE A 49 0.74 -9.56 5.10
C ILE A 49 0.87 -11.04 5.48
N ARG A 50 2.07 -11.47 5.89
CA ARG A 50 2.31 -12.86 6.29
C ARG A 50 1.57 -13.24 7.58
N SER A 51 1.34 -12.30 8.50
CA SER A 51 0.59 -12.58 9.74
C SER A 51 -0.87 -12.97 9.49
N PHE A 52 -1.45 -12.54 8.37
CA PHE A 52 -2.77 -12.95 7.91
C PHE A 52 -2.75 -14.23 7.05
N SER A 53 -1.63 -14.97 7.03
CA SER A 53 -1.41 -16.13 6.16
C SER A 53 -1.53 -15.81 4.65
N CYS A 54 -1.25 -14.56 4.28
CA CYS A 54 -1.22 -14.10 2.89
C CYS A 54 0.21 -14.07 2.34
N ILE A 55 0.32 -13.99 1.02
CA ILE A 55 1.59 -13.79 0.30
C ILE A 55 1.64 -12.34 -0.22
N PRO A 56 2.76 -11.63 -0.12
CA PRO A 56 2.91 -10.32 -0.74
C PRO A 56 2.82 -10.44 -2.27
N SER A 57 1.88 -9.75 -2.90
CA SER A 57 1.63 -9.87 -4.34
C SER A 57 2.81 -9.38 -5.20
N PHE A 58 3.56 -8.39 -4.71
CA PHE A 58 4.56 -7.70 -5.52
C PHE A 58 5.94 -8.33 -5.41
N LEU A 59 6.21 -9.10 -4.35
CA LEU A 59 7.53 -9.68 -4.12
C LEU A 59 7.88 -10.67 -5.23
N ASN A 60 8.97 -10.39 -5.95
CA ASN A 60 9.47 -11.10 -7.13
C ASN A 60 8.57 -11.02 -8.37
N TYR A 61 7.51 -10.21 -8.37
CA TYR A 61 6.68 -9.99 -9.54
C TYR A 61 7.48 -9.24 -10.61
N ASN A 62 7.76 -9.90 -11.74
CA ASN A 62 8.63 -9.36 -12.81
C ASN A 62 9.98 -8.81 -12.32
N GLY A 63 10.54 -9.42 -11.26
CA GLY A 63 11.81 -8.99 -10.67
C GLY A 63 11.71 -7.81 -9.68
N TYR A 64 10.51 -7.38 -9.31
CA TYR A 64 10.33 -6.37 -8.26
C TYR A 64 10.82 -6.92 -6.89
N PRO A 65 11.71 -6.21 -6.17
CA PRO A 65 12.50 -6.81 -5.09
C PRO A 65 11.87 -6.71 -3.68
N ALA A 66 10.70 -6.07 -3.54
CA ALA A 66 10.10 -5.74 -2.25
C ALA A 66 8.65 -6.23 -2.13
N SER A 67 8.11 -6.23 -0.92
CA SER A 67 6.77 -6.74 -0.61
C SER A 67 5.67 -5.72 -0.89
N ILE A 68 5.96 -4.44 -0.71
CA ILE A 68 5.08 -3.30 -1.04
C ILE A 68 5.88 -2.21 -1.76
N CYS A 69 5.18 -1.32 -2.47
CA CYS A 69 5.81 -0.13 -3.01
C CYS A 69 5.67 1.04 -2.03
N VAL A 70 6.74 1.83 -1.89
CA VAL A 70 6.77 3.00 -1.03
C VAL A 70 7.28 4.18 -1.86
N SER A 71 6.35 5.02 -2.32
CA SER A 71 6.63 6.12 -3.24
C SER A 71 6.53 7.46 -2.51
N VAL A 72 7.64 8.18 -2.41
CA VAL A 72 7.76 9.43 -1.64
C VAL A 72 7.75 10.64 -2.58
N ASN A 73 6.90 11.63 -2.27
CA ASN A 73 6.79 12.92 -2.96
C ASN A 73 6.58 12.82 -4.49
N GLU A 74 7.61 13.12 -5.29
CA GLU A 74 7.55 13.13 -6.75
C GLU A 74 7.49 11.74 -7.39
N GLU A 75 7.74 10.69 -6.60
CA GLU A 75 7.64 9.30 -7.04
C GLU A 75 6.16 8.94 -7.27
N VAL A 76 5.76 8.78 -8.53
CA VAL A 76 4.35 8.57 -8.89
C VAL A 76 3.82 7.20 -8.42
N VAL A 77 4.52 6.12 -8.78
CA VAL A 77 4.18 4.73 -8.42
C VAL A 77 5.44 3.86 -8.37
N HIS A 78 5.32 2.68 -7.76
CA HIS A 78 6.35 1.63 -7.75
C HIS A 78 7.71 2.04 -7.14
N GLY A 79 7.73 2.99 -6.20
CA GLY A 79 8.94 3.32 -5.45
C GLY A 79 9.53 2.07 -4.78
N ILE A 80 10.83 1.82 -4.99
CA ILE A 80 11.53 0.66 -4.43
C ILE A 80 12.04 1.01 -3.03
N PRO A 81 11.59 0.28 -1.99
CA PRO A 81 12.06 0.47 -0.61
C PRO A 81 13.58 0.41 -0.46
N SER A 82 14.14 1.30 0.37
CA SER A 82 15.58 1.43 0.58
C SER A 82 15.91 1.91 1.98
N ARG A 83 16.99 1.36 2.57
CA ARG A 83 17.51 1.81 3.87
C ARG A 83 18.01 3.25 3.84
N LYS A 84 18.29 3.80 2.65
CA LYS A 84 18.82 5.17 2.47
C LYS A 84 17.71 6.23 2.33
N ARG A 85 16.48 5.82 2.02
CA ARG A 85 15.34 6.74 1.85
C ARG A 85 14.63 6.84 3.20
N ILE A 86 14.91 7.91 3.91
CA ILE A 86 14.34 8.23 5.22
C ILE A 86 13.25 9.27 5.03
N LEU A 87 12.06 9.00 5.58
CA LEU A 87 10.95 9.96 5.55
C LEU A 87 11.27 11.17 6.42
N LYS A 88 10.90 12.35 5.95
CA LYS A 88 11.14 13.63 6.63
C LYS A 88 9.81 14.30 6.95
N GLU A 89 9.84 15.14 7.98
CA GLU A 89 8.75 16.06 8.29
C GLU A 89 8.33 16.83 7.03
N GLY A 90 7.05 16.77 6.68
CA GLY A 90 6.49 17.45 5.52
C GLY A 90 6.44 16.62 4.22
N ASP A 91 7.04 15.44 4.19
CA ASP A 91 6.90 14.52 3.06
C ASP A 91 5.45 14.00 2.93
N ILE A 92 5.07 13.59 1.73
CA ILE A 92 3.95 12.68 1.51
C ILE A 92 4.47 11.35 0.99
N VAL A 93 3.84 10.26 1.40
CA VAL A 93 4.24 8.90 1.01
C VAL A 93 3.03 8.08 0.61
N SER A 94 3.05 7.52 -0.60
CA SER A 94 2.10 6.53 -1.07
C SER A 94 2.60 5.13 -0.74
N LEU A 95 1.78 4.36 -0.05
CA LEU A 95 1.98 2.94 0.19
C LEU A 95 1.06 2.17 -0.73
N ASP A 96 1.63 1.36 -1.60
CA ASP A 96 0.91 0.46 -2.48
C ASP A 96 1.20 -0.98 -2.07
N ALA A 97 0.16 -1.73 -1.72
CA ALA A 97 0.30 -3.07 -1.19
C ALA A 97 -0.73 -4.00 -1.82
N GLY A 98 -0.27 -5.19 -2.19
CA GLY A 98 -1.13 -6.27 -2.65
C GLY A 98 -0.96 -7.53 -1.82
N VAL A 99 -2.05 -8.25 -1.60
CA VAL A 99 -2.04 -9.55 -0.91
C VAL A 99 -2.60 -10.64 -1.80
N ILE A 100 -2.05 -11.85 -1.68
CA ILE A 100 -2.63 -13.06 -2.22
C ILE A 100 -3.22 -13.86 -1.07
N TYR A 101 -4.54 -13.96 -1.03
CA TYR A 101 -5.28 -14.78 -0.07
C TYR A 101 -5.93 -15.96 -0.82
N LYS A 102 -5.51 -17.19 -0.51
CA LYS A 102 -6.02 -18.43 -1.13
C LYS A 102 -6.07 -18.37 -2.68
N GLY A 103 -5.05 -17.77 -3.29
CA GLY A 103 -4.93 -17.62 -4.74
C GLY A 103 -5.63 -16.38 -5.34
N TYR A 104 -6.30 -15.55 -4.53
CA TYR A 104 -6.95 -14.33 -4.98
C TYR A 104 -6.15 -13.10 -4.56
N HIS A 105 -5.87 -12.24 -5.53
CA HIS A 105 -5.21 -10.97 -5.30
C HIS A 105 -6.22 -9.93 -4.81
N SER A 106 -5.80 -9.13 -3.83
CA SER A 106 -6.34 -7.80 -3.57
C SER A 106 -5.23 -6.78 -3.68
N ASP A 107 -5.58 -5.57 -4.09
CA ASP A 107 -4.66 -4.50 -4.43
C ASP A 107 -5.27 -3.14 -4.04
N ALA A 108 -4.48 -2.27 -3.42
CA ALA A 108 -4.88 -0.95 -2.97
C ALA A 108 -3.65 -0.11 -2.61
N ALA A 109 -3.75 1.19 -2.88
CA ALA A 109 -2.77 2.19 -2.46
C ALA A 109 -3.42 3.30 -1.61
N ARG A 110 -2.64 3.86 -0.68
CA ARG A 110 -3.03 5.00 0.17
C ARG A 110 -1.86 5.96 0.36
N THR A 111 -2.15 7.25 0.32
CA THR A 111 -1.16 8.31 0.58
C THR A 111 -1.34 8.86 1.98
N TYR A 112 -0.22 9.00 2.68
CA TYR A 112 -0.12 9.51 4.05
C TYR A 112 0.78 10.75 4.07
N GLY A 113 0.46 11.71 4.94
CA GLY A 113 1.38 12.79 5.29
C GLY A 113 2.37 12.33 6.37
N VAL A 114 3.61 12.77 6.28
CA VAL A 114 4.66 12.49 7.26
C VAL A 114 4.78 13.67 8.21
N GLY A 115 4.30 13.50 9.44
CA GLY A 115 4.20 14.60 10.39
C GLY A 115 3.24 15.69 9.90
N LYS A 116 3.63 16.96 10.03
CA LYS A 116 2.89 18.11 9.52
C LYS A 116 3.30 18.40 8.06
N ILE A 117 2.34 18.23 7.16
CA ILE A 117 2.49 18.53 5.73
C ILE A 117 1.99 19.93 5.37
N SER A 118 2.30 20.39 4.15
CA SER A 118 1.81 21.68 3.65
C SER A 118 0.33 21.61 3.26
N LYS A 119 -0.34 22.75 3.17
CA LYS A 119 -1.75 22.81 2.72
C LYS A 119 -1.92 22.28 1.30
N GLU A 120 -0.94 22.54 0.44
CA GLU A 120 -0.92 22.05 -0.93
C GLU A 120 -0.87 20.51 -0.96
N ALA A 121 -0.06 19.91 -0.08
CA ALA A 121 0.02 18.47 0.07
C ALA A 121 -1.28 17.86 0.66
N GLU A 122 -1.89 18.51 1.67
CA GLU A 122 -3.19 18.11 2.22
C GLU A 122 -4.28 18.10 1.13
N LEU A 123 -4.37 19.19 0.35
CA LEU A 123 -5.32 19.32 -0.75
C LEU A 123 -5.09 18.28 -1.85
N LEU A 124 -3.83 17.97 -2.17
CA LEU A 124 -3.50 16.93 -3.14
C LEU A 124 -4.04 15.57 -2.67
N ILE A 125 -3.71 15.16 -1.45
CA ILE A 125 -4.19 13.88 -0.87
C ILE A 125 -5.72 13.84 -0.85
N GLU A 126 -6.36 14.92 -0.40
CA GLU A 126 -7.82 14.99 -0.30
C GLU A 126 -8.50 14.91 -1.69
N ASN A 127 -8.02 15.67 -2.67
CA ASN A 127 -8.61 15.68 -4.01
C ASN A 127 -8.41 14.35 -4.73
N THR A 128 -7.23 13.74 -4.61
CA THR A 128 -6.98 12.39 -5.12
C THR A 128 -7.92 11.39 -4.47
N LYS A 129 -8.10 11.43 -3.14
CA LYS A 129 -9.06 10.54 -2.46
C LYS A 129 -10.49 10.71 -2.98
N LYS A 130 -10.95 11.95 -3.15
CA LYS A 130 -12.29 12.27 -3.67
C LYS A 130 -12.51 11.83 -5.12
N SER A 131 -11.44 11.71 -5.93
CA SER A 131 -11.59 11.23 -7.30
C SER A 131 -11.81 9.71 -7.40
N PHE A 132 -11.47 8.95 -6.35
CA PHE A 132 -11.67 7.49 -6.30
C PHE A 132 -12.88 7.07 -5.47
N LEU A 133 -13.15 7.78 -4.37
CA LEU A 133 -14.17 7.41 -3.40
C LEU A 133 -15.33 8.41 -3.48
N PRO A 134 -16.55 7.98 -3.83
CA PRO A 134 -17.71 8.86 -3.77
C PRO A 134 -17.92 9.34 -2.34
N VAL A 135 -18.26 10.62 -2.21
CA VAL A 135 -18.52 11.33 -0.95
C VAL A 135 -19.88 10.93 -0.38
#